data_AF-A0AAW8QJN3-F1
#
_entry.id   AF-A0AAW8QJN3-F1
#
_cell.length_a   1.000
_cell.length_b   1.000
_cell.length_c   1.000
_cell.angle_alpha   90.00
_cell.angle_beta   90.00
_cell.angle_gamma   90.00
#
_symmetry.space_group_name_H-M   'P 1'
#
loop_
_entity.id
_entity.type
_entity.pdbx_description
1 polymer ?
#
loop_
_entity_poly.entity_id
_entity_poly.type
_entity_poly.pdbx_seq_one_letter_code
_entity_poly.pdbx_strand_id
1 'polypeptide(L)'
;MRDAKRLAAIRKLPCVRCGYPHSQAAHSNSGKHGKGKGIKASDKFTVPLCYKCHHKFDTYQLGTKKESEALFNQWLEKTELMLKIDTNSDSVF
;
A
#
# COMPACT_ATOMS: atom_id res chain seq x y z
N MET A 1 10.16 -6.36 -8.12
CA MET A 1 10.49 -5.39 -9.18
C MET A 1 10.23 -3.99 -8.66
N ARG A 2 11.08 -3.02 -9.03
CA ARG A 2 10.90 -1.61 -8.68
C ARG A 2 10.09 -0.89 -9.77
N ASP A 3 9.20 0.00 -9.38
CA ASP A 3 8.31 0.76 -10.26
C ASP A 3 8.04 2.14 -9.66
N ALA A 4 8.77 3.14 -10.12
CA ALA A 4 8.64 4.52 -9.62
C ALA A 4 7.27 5.14 -9.95
N LYS A 5 6.67 4.80 -11.10
CA LYS A 5 5.37 5.32 -11.53
C LYS A 5 4.28 4.83 -10.60
N ARG A 6 4.27 3.53 -10.29
CA ARG A 6 3.34 2.94 -9.32
C ARG A 6 3.45 3.60 -7.95
N LEU A 7 4.67 3.80 -7.44
CA LEU A 7 4.87 4.45 -6.13
C LEU A 7 4.42 5.91 -6.11
N ALA A 8 4.59 6.63 -7.22
CA ALA A 8 4.09 8.00 -7.35
C ALA A 8 2.56 8.02 -7.30
N ALA A 9 1.89 7.10 -8.01
CA ALA A 9 0.43 6.98 -7.98
C ALA A 9 -0.08 6.63 -6.57
N ILE A 10 0.55 5.67 -5.89
CA ILE A 10 0.18 5.31 -4.51
C ILE A 10 0.20 6.52 -3.57
N ARG A 11 1.24 7.36 -3.61
CA ARG A 11 1.36 8.50 -2.70
C ARG A 11 0.30 9.59 -2.90
N LYS A 12 -0.40 9.58 -4.03
CA LYS A 12 -1.52 10.49 -4.32
C LYS A 12 -2.84 10.00 -3.71
N LEU A 13 -2.96 8.71 -3.40
CA LEU A 13 -4.16 8.14 -2.82
C LEU A 13 -4.25 8.43 -1.31
N PRO A 14 -5.47 8.58 -0.76
CA PRO A 14 -5.66 8.69 0.68
C PRO A 14 -5.27 7.38 1.38
N CYS A 15 -5.00 7.47 2.68
CA CYS A 15 -4.70 6.32 3.51
C CYS A 15 -5.85 5.29 3.44
N VAL A 16 -5.57 4.11 2.88
CA VAL A 16 -6.58 3.05 2.66
C VAL A 16 -7.20 2.52 3.95
N ARG A 17 -6.55 2.74 5.10
CA ARG A 17 -7.05 2.34 6.42
C ARG A 17 -7.95 3.38 7.08
N CYS A 18 -7.60 4.66 7.01
CA CYS A 18 -8.22 5.71 7.83
C CYS A 18 -8.68 6.95 7.07
N GLY A 19 -8.51 7.00 5.74
CA GLY A 19 -8.94 8.10 4.89
C GLY A 19 -8.08 9.37 4.94
N TYR A 20 -7.02 9.43 5.75
CA TYR A 20 -6.16 10.63 5.82
C TYR A 20 -5.55 10.95 4.44
N PRO A 21 -5.63 12.20 3.95
CA PRO A 21 -5.38 12.53 2.55
C PRO A 21 -3.93 12.37 2.09
N HIS A 22 -2.94 12.43 3.01
CA HIS A 22 -1.53 12.29 2.64
C HIS A 22 -0.98 10.91 3.04
N SER A 23 -0.52 10.15 2.06
CA SER A 23 -0.03 8.80 2.26
C SER A 23 1.43 8.61 1.84
N GLN A 24 2.03 7.56 2.39
CA GLN A 24 3.29 6.97 1.95
C GLN A 24 2.99 5.66 1.25
N ALA A 25 3.86 5.25 0.33
CA ALA A 25 3.80 3.91 -0.26
C ALA A 25 4.36 2.88 0.73
N ALA A 26 3.46 2.11 1.34
CA ALA A 26 3.79 1.06 2.29
C ALA A 26 3.96 -0.28 1.56
N HIS A 27 5.13 -0.91 1.69
CA HIS A 27 5.42 -2.21 1.10
C HIS A 27 4.85 -3.34 1.94
N SER A 28 4.46 -4.45 1.28
CA SER A 28 4.10 -5.68 2.00
C SER A 28 5.19 -6.12 2.98
N ASN A 29 4.74 -6.63 4.14
CA ASN A 29 5.59 -7.27 5.13
C ASN A 29 5.84 -8.77 4.90
N SER A 30 5.24 -9.37 3.86
CA SER A 30 5.35 -10.81 3.58
C SER A 30 6.54 -11.14 2.68
N GLY A 31 7.28 -12.20 3.04
CA GLY A 31 8.38 -12.75 2.22
C GLY A 31 7.91 -13.26 0.85
N LYS A 32 6.64 -13.72 0.76
CA LYS A 32 6.00 -14.15 -0.50
C LYS A 32 5.99 -13.04 -1.57
N HIS A 33 6.04 -11.79 -1.15
CA HIS A 33 6.03 -10.61 -2.01
C HIS A 33 7.45 -10.10 -2.36
N GLY A 34 8.49 -10.87 -1.99
CA GLY A 34 9.89 -10.55 -2.23
C GLY A 34 10.56 -9.72 -1.12
N LYS A 35 9.95 -9.63 0.08
CA LYS A 35 10.62 -9.02 1.24
C LYS A 35 11.77 -9.90 1.73
N GLY A 36 12.91 -9.30 2.06
CA GLY A 36 14.07 -9.98 2.63
C GLY A 36 14.83 -9.09 3.62
N LYS A 37 15.94 -9.59 4.17
CA LYS A 37 16.82 -8.78 5.03
C LYS A 37 17.40 -7.62 4.21
N GLY A 38 17.06 -6.38 4.58
CA GLY A 38 17.46 -5.17 3.85
C GLY A 38 16.75 -4.96 2.50
N ILE A 39 15.81 -5.84 2.13
CA ILE A 39 15.14 -5.80 0.82
C ILE A 39 13.64 -5.56 1.03
N LYS A 40 13.13 -4.50 0.40
CA LYS A 40 11.70 -4.20 0.33
C LYS A 40 11.00 -5.18 -0.63
N ALA A 41 9.74 -5.51 -0.33
CA ALA A 41 8.89 -6.25 -1.26
C ALA A 41 8.77 -5.54 -2.62
N SER A 42 8.31 -6.27 -3.63
CA SER A 42 8.03 -5.72 -4.96
C SER A 42 7.07 -4.53 -4.88
N ASP A 43 7.27 -3.51 -5.72
CA ASP A 43 6.40 -2.32 -5.73
C ASP A 43 4.97 -2.64 -6.13
N LYS A 44 4.75 -3.76 -6.84
CA LYS A 44 3.40 -4.31 -7.10
C LYS A 44 2.60 -4.51 -5.81
N PHE A 45 3.26 -4.80 -4.69
CA PHE A 45 2.63 -5.02 -3.39
C PHE A 45 2.84 -3.80 -2.50
N THR A 46 2.22 -2.69 -2.90
CA THR A 46 2.22 -1.43 -2.14
C THR A 46 0.82 -0.87 -1.96
N VAL A 47 0.58 -0.26 -0.79
CA VAL A 47 -0.69 0.37 -0.41
C VAL A 47 -0.45 1.78 0.13
N PRO A 48 -1.42 2.71 0.02
CA PRO A 48 -1.30 4.05 0.58
C PRO A 48 -1.62 4.04 2.07
N LEU A 49 -0.65 4.34 2.93
CA LEU A 49 -0.88 4.52 4.38
C LEU A 49 -0.32 5.86 4.85
N CYS A 50 -1.06 6.56 5.73
CA CYS A 50 -0.51 7.72 6.42
C CYS A 50 0.61 7.28 7.37
N TYR A 51 1.50 8.20 7.74
CA TYR A 51 2.66 7.91 8.61
C TYR A 51 2.28 7.11 9.87
N LYS A 52 1.20 7.49 10.57
CA LYS A 52 0.73 6.81 11.79
C LYS A 52 0.27 5.36 11.52
N CYS A 53 -0.47 5.14 10.44
CA CYS A 53 -0.95 3.79 10.09
C CYS A 53 0.17 2.92 9.52
N HIS A 54 1.06 3.51 8.73
CA HIS A 54 2.21 2.85 8.14
C HIS A 54 3.13 2.31 9.23
N HIS A 55 3.48 3.14 10.22
CA HIS A 55 4.25 2.71 11.39
C HIS A 55 3.60 1.51 12.09
N LYS A 56 2.31 1.63 12.45
CA LYS A 56 1.60 0.54 13.14
C LYS A 56 1.59 -0.76 12.34
N PHE A 57 1.46 -0.67 11.01
CA PHE A 57 1.50 -1.82 10.11
C PHE A 57 2.90 -2.46 10.09
N ASP A 58 3.96 -1.67 9.92
CA ASP A 58 5.34 -2.15 9.85
C ASP A 58 5.82 -2.80 11.14
N THR A 59 5.33 -2.31 12.29
CA THR A 59 5.66 -2.84 13.60
C THR A 59 4.67 -3.90 14.10
N TYR A 60 3.76 -4.41 13.25
CA TYR A 60 2.73 -5.40 13.61
C TYR A 60 1.89 -5.02 14.84
N GLN A 61 1.57 -3.74 15.01
CA GLN A 61 0.72 -3.23 16.11
C GLN A 61 -0.77 -3.24 15.77
N LEU A 62 -1.15 -3.80 14.62
CA LEU A 62 -2.54 -3.89 14.14
C LEU A 62 -3.13 -5.30 14.27
N GLY A 63 -2.38 -6.24 14.87
CA GLY A 63 -2.78 -7.63 15.07
C GLY A 63 -1.59 -8.57 14.98
N THR A 64 -1.86 -9.87 15.00
CA THR A 64 -0.89 -10.93 14.70
C THR A 64 -0.35 -10.81 13.27
N LYS A 65 0.75 -11.52 12.97
CA LYS A 65 1.30 -11.56 11.60
C LYS A 65 0.28 -12.03 10.56
N LYS A 66 -0.55 -13.03 10.91
CA LYS A 66 -1.58 -13.58 10.01
C LYS A 66 -2.68 -12.55 9.76
N GLU A 67 -3.14 -11.85 10.80
CA GLU A 67 -4.12 -10.76 10.65
C GLU A 67 -3.55 -9.60 9.86
N SER A 68 -2.27 -9.25 10.07
CA SER A 68 -1.59 -8.22 9.30
C SER A 68 -1.48 -8.57 7.81
N GLU A 69 -1.24 -9.84 7.45
CA GLU A 69 -1.29 -10.30 6.06
C GLU A 69 -2.70 -10.20 5.47
N ALA A 70 -3.73 -10.60 6.23
CA ALA A 70 -5.12 -10.50 5.79
C ALA A 70 -5.57 -9.04 5.57
N LEU A 71 -5.24 -8.14 6.50
CA LEU A 71 -5.47 -6.70 6.38
C LEU A 71 -4.78 -6.12 5.14
N PHE A 72 -3.52 -6.47 4.92
CA PHE A 72 -2.77 -6.01 3.76
C PHE A 72 -3.41 -6.46 2.44
N ASN A 73 -3.90 -7.71 2.36
CA ASN A 73 -4.55 -8.21 1.15
C ASN A 73 -5.83 -7.43 0.82
N GLN A 74 -6.66 -7.14 1.83
CA GLN A 74 -7.86 -6.32 1.65
C GLN A 74 -7.52 -4.88 1.21
N TRP A 75 -6.47 -4.30 1.80
CA TRP A 75 -6.00 -2.97 1.41
C TRP A 75 -5.42 -2.94 0.01
N LEU A 76 -4.71 -3.98 -0.40
CA LEU A 76 -4.15 -4.09 -1.74
C LEU A 76 -5.27 -4.13 -2.78
N GLU A 77 -6.30 -4.96 -2.57
CA GLU A 77 -7.47 -5.02 -3.46
C GLU A 77 -8.15 -3.64 -3.60
N LYS A 78 -8.43 -2.96 -2.48
CA LYS A 78 -8.97 -1.59 -2.50
C LYS A 78 -8.06 -0.61 -3.24
N THR A 79 -6.75 -0.74 -3.06
CA THR A 79 -5.76 0.10 -3.73
C THR A 79 -5.76 -0.09 -5.24
N GLU A 80 -5.82 -1.34 -5.72
CA GLU A 80 -5.90 -1.63 -7.15
C GLU A 80 -7.22 -1.11 -7.76
N LEU A 81 -8.33 -1.11 -7.00
CA LEU A 81 -9.58 -0.50 -7.44
C LEU A 81 -9.48 1.02 -7.55
N MET A 82 -8.89 1.70 -6.54
CA MET A 82 -8.68 3.15 -6.58
C MET A 82 -7.81 3.57 -7.78
N LEU A 83 -6.72 2.83 -8.05
CA LEU A 83 -5.85 3.10 -9.19
C LEU A 83 -6.56 2.95 -10.54
N LYS A 84 -7.51 2.01 -10.67
CA LYS A 84 -8.31 1.86 -11.90
C LYS A 84 -9.30 3.01 -12.10
N ILE A 85 -9.83 3.57 -11.02
CA ILE A 85 -10.74 4.73 -11.09
C ILE A 85 -9.96 5.97 -11.55
N ASP A 86 -8.80 6.24 -10.94
CA ASP A 86 -7.96 7.40 -11.29
C ASP A 86 -7.51 7.34 -12.76
N THR A 87 -7.18 6.16 -13.30
CA THR A 87 -6.83 6.02 -14.72
C THR A 87 -7.99 6.28 -15.69
N ASN A 88 -9.24 6.18 -15.22
CA ASN A 88 -10.43 6.44 -16.04
C ASN A 88 -10.91 7.90 -15.92
N SER A 89 -10.55 8.62 -14.85
CA SER A 89 -10.94 10.02 -14.64
C SER A 89 -10.12 11.02 -15.45
N ASP A 90 -8.97 10.62 -15.98
CA ASP A 90 -8.11 11.46 -16.83
C ASP A 90 -8.70 11.68 -18.25
N SER A 91 -9.96 11.28 -18.51
CA SER A 91 -10.64 11.42 -19.81
C SER A 91 -11.75 12.49 -19.85
N VAL A 92 -11.89 13.32 -18.81
CA VAL A 92 -12.95 14.35 -18.77
C VAL A 92 -12.36 15.72 -18.44
N PHE A 93 -11.66 16.31 -19.42
CA PHE A 93 -11.59 17.77 -19.65
C PHE A 93 -11.34 18.01 -21.15
#